data_AF-A0AAV1IDC7-F1
#
_entry.id   AF-A0AAV1IDC7-F1
#
_cell.length_a   1.000
_cell.length_b   1.000
_cell.length_c   1.000
_cell.angle_alpha   90.00
_cell.angle_beta   90.00
_cell.angle_gamma   90.00
#
_symmetry.space_group_name_H-M   'P 1'
#
loop_
_entity.id
_entity.type
_entity.pdbx_description
1 polymer ?
#
loop_
_entity_poly.entity_id
_entity_poly.type
_entity_poly.pdbx_seq_one_letter_code
_entity_poly.pdbx_strand_id
1 'polypeptide(L)'
;MDDREACSGSSKDTERLASIAGAFLSDNMNTLSKPFHKLFRRKKGFLRQSPALPPLRHSLADAAALPSYVDLQSRLRSSVAKEKHQKLLKHRLKPQGPGSNDRSMAERAVNVLTSIPFIAVGLQTRRARKTPEGKRFGTTMVSVGAAATAYHAAQGDLRCALRKLDYWTIALASTQMVRALFPSSSHQLRALNAASLAMMPFQPIAVSTANFGLAEVEFIRRSMEDRKLARAYRRHAAMGGIGLCCFALEDVAIQHGHHFVHSLWHLNACYAVASTNALMQRREAPECRQLNGC
;
A
#
# COMPACT_ATOMS: atom_id res chain seq x y z
N MET A 1 -22.59 37.60 19.42
CA MET A 1 -22.74 37.05 18.06
C MET A 1 -21.77 35.87 17.97
N ASP A 2 -22.30 34.69 17.64
CA ASP A 2 -21.83 33.36 18.05
C ASP A 2 -20.42 32.92 17.60
N ASP A 3 -19.56 32.57 18.58
CA ASP A 3 -18.27 31.88 18.38
C ASP A 3 -18.40 30.35 18.17
N ARG A 4 -19.61 29.84 17.90
CA ARG A 4 -19.85 28.40 17.63
C ARG A 4 -19.72 28.02 16.16
N GLU A 5 -19.60 28.96 15.23
CA GLU A 5 -19.55 28.64 13.80
C GLU A 5 -18.17 28.17 13.30
N ALA A 6 -17.07 28.68 13.88
CA ALA A 6 -15.72 28.42 13.36
C ALA A 6 -15.23 26.96 13.55
N CYS A 7 -15.67 26.28 14.62
CA CYS A 7 -15.29 24.89 14.88
C CYS A 7 -16.12 23.87 14.07
N SER A 8 -17.27 24.29 13.53
CA SER A 8 -18.16 23.43 12.73
C SER A 8 -17.67 23.23 11.28
N GLY A 9 -16.87 24.16 10.75
CA GLY A 9 -16.35 24.11 9.38
C GLY A 9 -15.33 22.99 9.16
N SER A 10 -14.38 22.83 10.08
CA SER A 10 -13.33 21.80 9.95
C SER A 10 -13.89 20.38 9.96
N SER A 11 -14.98 20.11 10.70
CA SER A 11 -15.62 18.80 10.72
C SER A 11 -16.35 18.54 9.40
N LYS A 12 -17.17 19.48 8.93
CA LYS A 12 -17.94 19.34 7.68
C LYS A 12 -17.06 19.18 6.45
N ASP A 13 -15.95 19.90 6.38
CA ASP A 13 -15.00 19.76 5.27
C ASP A 13 -14.27 18.42 5.29
N THR A 14 -13.93 17.91 6.49
CA THR A 14 -13.33 16.59 6.65
C THR A 14 -14.30 15.48 6.26
N GLU A 15 -15.58 15.62 6.60
CA GLU A 15 -16.64 14.69 6.18
C GLU A 15 -16.87 14.73 4.67
N ARG A 16 -16.82 15.91 4.05
CA ARG A 16 -16.94 16.07 2.60
C ARG A 16 -15.77 15.41 1.86
N LEU A 17 -14.54 15.55 2.37
CA LEU A 17 -13.36 14.88 1.80
C LEU A 17 -13.40 13.36 2.00
N ALA A 18 -13.82 12.89 3.17
CA ALA A 18 -14.00 11.45 3.42
C ALA A 18 -15.09 10.84 2.51
N SER A 19 -16.17 11.59 2.26
CA SER A 19 -17.23 11.20 1.32
C SER A 19 -16.74 11.13 -0.13
N ILE A 20 -15.99 12.14 -0.58
CA ILE A 20 -15.38 12.15 -1.93
C ILE A 20 -14.38 11.00 -2.09
N ALA A 21 -13.54 10.73 -1.09
CA ALA A 21 -12.61 9.60 -1.14
C ALA A 21 -13.33 8.25 -1.10
N GLY A 22 -14.41 8.12 -0.31
CA GLY A 22 -15.27 6.95 -0.29
C GLY A 22 -15.93 6.69 -1.65
N ALA A 23 -16.46 7.75 -2.28
CA ALA A 23 -17.04 7.69 -3.62
C ALA A 23 -15.97 7.33 -4.68
N PHE A 24 -14.79 7.95 -4.63
CA PHE A 24 -13.68 7.64 -5.54
C PHE A 24 -13.21 6.19 -5.40
N LEU A 25 -13.09 5.68 -4.16
CA LEU A 25 -12.76 4.28 -3.92
C LEU A 25 -13.85 3.35 -4.46
N SER A 26 -15.13 3.68 -4.25
CA SER A 26 -16.28 2.93 -4.75
C SER A 26 -16.33 2.90 -6.28
N ASP A 27 -16.17 4.05 -6.94
CA ASP A 27 -16.32 4.21 -8.39
C ASP A 27 -15.11 3.66 -9.16
N ASN A 28 -13.90 3.78 -8.62
CA ASN A 28 -12.69 3.26 -9.28
C ASN A 28 -12.43 1.77 -9.04
N MET A 29 -13.19 1.09 -8.17
CA MET A 29 -13.15 -0.38 -8.09
C MET A 29 -13.44 -1.04 -9.44
N ASN A 30 -14.21 -0.38 -10.32
CA ASN A 30 -14.64 -0.93 -11.61
C ASN A 30 -13.85 -0.43 -12.82
N THR A 31 -13.17 0.73 -12.72
CA THR A 31 -12.68 1.48 -13.89
C THR A 31 -11.15 1.38 -14.08
N LEU A 32 -10.37 1.35 -12.99
CA LEU A 32 -8.89 1.34 -13.06
C LEU A 32 -8.27 -0.03 -13.38
N SER A 33 -9.06 -1.09 -13.58
CA SER A 33 -8.56 -2.43 -13.96
C SER A 33 -8.49 -2.67 -15.47
N LYS A 34 -9.02 -1.75 -16.30
CA LYS A 34 -9.38 -2.07 -17.69
C LYS A 34 -8.38 -1.75 -18.81
N PRO A 35 -7.34 -0.89 -18.69
CA PRO A 35 -6.44 -0.70 -19.84
C PRO A 35 -5.22 -1.65 -19.87
N PHE A 36 -4.93 -2.46 -18.84
CA PHE A 36 -3.67 -3.24 -18.79
C PHE A 36 -3.78 -4.73 -19.14
N HIS A 37 -4.98 -5.30 -19.29
CA HIS A 37 -5.15 -6.75 -19.50
C HIS A 37 -5.33 -7.21 -20.95
N LYS A 38 -5.39 -6.29 -21.93
CA LYS A 38 -5.79 -6.63 -23.31
C LYS A 38 -4.64 -6.97 -24.27
N LEU A 39 -3.37 -6.94 -23.86
CA LEU A 39 -2.24 -7.14 -24.78
C LEU A 39 -1.52 -8.51 -24.71
N PHE A 40 -1.92 -9.44 -23.85
CA PHE A 40 -1.25 -10.75 -23.79
C PHE A 40 -2.23 -11.91 -23.65
N ARG A 41 -2.65 -12.46 -24.79
CA ARG A 41 -3.28 -13.78 -24.87
C ARG A 41 -2.69 -14.54 -26.06
N ARG A 42 -1.63 -15.32 -25.83
CA ARG A 42 -1.18 -16.35 -26.76
C ARG A 42 -1.14 -17.71 -26.06
N LYS A 43 -1.78 -18.69 -26.72
CA LYS A 43 -2.07 -20.07 -26.31
C LYS A 43 -0.82 -20.86 -25.91
N LYS A 44 -0.97 -21.83 -24.98
CA LYS A 44 -0.49 -23.21 -25.15
C LYS A 44 -1.43 -24.19 -24.45
N GLY A 45 -1.86 -25.21 -25.20
CA GLY A 45 -2.54 -26.38 -24.68
C GLY A 45 -1.54 -27.38 -24.11
N PHE A 46 -2.00 -28.18 -23.14
CA PHE A 46 -1.25 -29.33 -22.64
C PHE A 46 -2.27 -30.40 -22.23
N LEU A 47 -2.29 -31.52 -22.97
CA LEU A 47 -3.04 -32.72 -22.62
C LEU A 47 -2.30 -33.41 -21.46
N ARG A 48 -3.02 -33.73 -20.39
CA ARG A 48 -2.49 -34.48 -19.25
C ARG A 48 -2.98 -35.93 -19.35
N GLN A 49 -2.05 -36.87 -19.48
CA GLN A 49 -2.29 -38.30 -19.26
C GLN A 49 -2.43 -38.56 -17.75
N SER A 50 -3.39 -39.41 -17.37
CA SER A 50 -3.56 -39.91 -16.01
C SER A 50 -2.62 -41.10 -15.76
N PRO A 51 -1.96 -41.22 -14.60
CA PRO A 51 -1.23 -42.42 -14.25
C PRO A 51 -2.19 -43.51 -13.73
N ALA A 52 -1.90 -44.76 -14.09
CA ALA A 52 -2.58 -45.95 -13.57
C ALA A 52 -2.19 -46.22 -12.11
N LEU A 53 -3.17 -46.56 -11.28
CA LEU A 53 -2.97 -46.96 -9.88
C LEU A 53 -2.51 -48.42 -9.79
N PRO A 54 -1.55 -48.76 -8.91
CA PRO A 54 -1.17 -50.14 -8.64
C PRO A 54 -2.20 -50.85 -7.74
N PRO A 55 -2.28 -52.19 -7.77
CA PRO A 55 -3.20 -52.96 -6.95
C PRO A 55 -2.69 -53.03 -5.49
N LEU A 56 -3.49 -52.52 -4.56
CA LEU A 56 -3.25 -52.63 -3.11
C LEU A 56 -3.69 -54.01 -2.61
N ARG A 57 -2.72 -54.85 -2.21
CA ARG A 57 -2.96 -56.01 -1.35
C ARG A 57 -2.51 -55.65 0.07
N HIS A 58 -3.46 -55.41 0.98
CA HIS A 58 -3.19 -55.43 2.41
C HIS A 58 -4.22 -56.28 3.16
N SER A 59 -3.67 -56.98 4.16
CA SER A 59 -4.29 -57.91 5.09
C SER A 59 -5.37 -57.24 5.96
N LEU A 60 -6.47 -57.95 6.20
CA LEU A 60 -7.70 -57.50 6.87
C LEU A 60 -7.61 -57.42 8.41
N ALA A 61 -6.42 -57.31 9.00
CA ALA A 61 -6.24 -57.45 10.45
C ALA A 61 -6.36 -56.15 11.27
N ASP A 62 -6.35 -54.95 10.65
CA ASP A 62 -6.36 -53.67 11.38
C ASP A 62 -7.64 -52.83 11.16
N ALA A 63 -8.78 -53.49 10.87
CA ALA A 63 -10.02 -52.82 10.46
C ALA A 63 -10.79 -52.10 11.59
N ALA A 64 -10.33 -52.15 12.85
CA ALA A 64 -11.06 -51.61 14.00
C ALA A 64 -10.82 -50.11 14.29
N ALA A 65 -9.96 -49.43 13.52
CA ALA A 65 -9.68 -48.00 13.70
C ALA A 65 -9.73 -47.18 12.40
N LEU A 66 -10.33 -47.73 11.34
CA LEU A 66 -10.43 -47.01 10.07
C LEU A 66 -11.59 -46.00 10.13
N PRO A 67 -11.34 -44.71 9.84
CA PRO A 67 -12.40 -43.73 9.69
C PRO A 67 -13.43 -44.26 8.69
N SER A 68 -14.72 -44.14 9.01
CA SER A 68 -15.80 -44.48 8.08
C SER A 68 -15.48 -43.88 6.70
N TYR A 69 -15.70 -44.65 5.63
CA TYR A 69 -15.50 -44.19 4.26
C TYR A 69 -16.15 -42.82 3.99
N VAL A 70 -17.28 -42.54 4.65
CA VAL A 70 -17.98 -41.26 4.63
C VAL A 70 -17.17 -40.13 5.30
N ASP A 71 -16.49 -40.40 6.41
CA ASP A 71 -15.59 -39.45 7.10
C ASP A 71 -14.33 -39.18 6.27
N LEU A 72 -13.74 -40.19 5.64
CA LEU A 72 -12.60 -39.99 4.74
C LEU A 72 -12.98 -39.14 3.52
N GLN A 73 -14.14 -39.40 2.90
CA GLN A 73 -14.64 -38.60 1.79
C GLN A 73 -14.92 -37.15 2.20
N SER A 74 -15.49 -36.91 3.39
CA SER A 74 -15.78 -35.54 3.87
C SER A 74 -14.49 -34.76 4.15
N ARG A 75 -13.47 -35.40 4.74
CA ARG A 75 -12.14 -34.84 4.98
C ARG A 75 -11.39 -34.52 3.69
N LEU A 76 -11.47 -35.41 2.68
CA LEU A 76 -10.88 -35.16 1.37
C LEU A 76 -11.57 -34.00 0.65
N ARG A 77 -12.91 -33.98 0.61
CA ARG A 77 -13.68 -32.88 -0.01
C ARG A 77 -13.40 -31.54 0.66
N SER A 78 -13.35 -31.49 1.99
CA SER A 78 -13.04 -30.26 2.73
C SER A 78 -11.59 -29.81 2.52
N SER A 79 -10.63 -30.73 2.41
CA SER A 79 -9.23 -30.41 2.11
C SER A 79 -9.05 -29.86 0.70
N VAL A 80 -9.67 -30.49 -0.30
CA VAL A 80 -9.67 -30.01 -1.69
C VAL A 80 -10.36 -28.65 -1.80
N ALA A 81 -11.48 -28.44 -1.10
CA ALA A 81 -12.17 -27.15 -1.06
C ALA A 81 -11.29 -26.06 -0.44
N LYS A 82 -10.60 -26.35 0.66
CA LYS A 82 -9.63 -25.43 1.31
C LYS A 82 -8.48 -25.07 0.36
N GLU A 83 -7.91 -26.06 -0.33
CA GLU A 83 -6.82 -25.83 -1.28
C GLU A 83 -7.27 -24.95 -2.46
N LYS A 84 -8.45 -25.25 -3.03
CA LYS A 84 -9.04 -24.46 -4.11
C LYS A 84 -9.33 -23.03 -3.64
N HIS A 85 -9.87 -22.86 -2.44
CA HIS A 85 -10.13 -21.54 -1.86
C HIS A 85 -8.82 -20.77 -1.64
N GLN A 86 -7.78 -21.41 -1.12
CA GLN A 86 -6.47 -20.79 -0.90
C GLN A 86 -5.81 -20.37 -2.21
N LYS A 87 -5.90 -21.20 -3.26
CA LYS A 87 -5.44 -20.86 -4.61
C LYS A 87 -6.19 -19.66 -5.17
N LEU A 88 -7.52 -19.65 -5.06
CA LEU A 88 -8.36 -18.51 -5.47
C LEU A 88 -7.97 -17.23 -4.73
N LEU A 89 -7.78 -17.31 -3.40
CA LEU A 89 -7.39 -16.17 -2.58
C LEU A 89 -6.02 -15.62 -3.03
N LYS A 90 -5.02 -16.50 -3.22
CA LYS A 90 -3.68 -16.12 -3.70
C LYS A 90 -3.71 -15.38 -5.03
N HIS A 91 -4.62 -15.74 -5.95
CA HIS A 91 -4.80 -15.04 -7.22
C HIS A 91 -5.50 -13.68 -7.09
N ARG A 92 -6.26 -13.44 -6.01
CA ARG A 92 -6.91 -12.16 -5.75
C ARG A 92 -6.00 -11.15 -5.05
N LEU A 93 -4.99 -11.62 -4.34
CA LEU A 93 -3.98 -10.75 -3.72
C LEU A 93 -3.20 -9.98 -4.79
N LYS A 94 -2.81 -8.74 -4.53
CA LYS A 94 -2.04 -7.92 -5.48
C LYS A 94 -0.82 -7.28 -4.82
N PRO A 95 0.21 -6.90 -5.60
CA PRO A 95 0.44 -7.19 -7.02
C PRO A 95 0.78 -8.66 -7.32
N GLN A 96 0.75 -9.02 -8.62
CA GLN A 96 1.09 -10.36 -9.12
C GLN A 96 2.42 -10.34 -9.89
N GLY A 97 3.16 -11.44 -9.84
CA GLY A 97 4.45 -11.60 -10.50
C GLY A 97 5.63 -10.84 -9.87
N PRO A 98 6.84 -11.02 -10.40
CA PRO A 98 8.09 -10.53 -9.78
C PRO A 98 8.42 -9.04 -10.02
N GLY A 99 7.68 -8.33 -10.88
CA GLY A 99 7.98 -6.94 -11.28
C GLY A 99 8.82 -6.86 -12.55
N SER A 100 8.90 -5.66 -13.15
CA SER A 100 9.67 -5.38 -14.37
C SER A 100 11.06 -4.77 -14.13
N ASN A 101 11.33 -4.29 -12.90
CA ASN A 101 12.63 -3.83 -12.41
C ASN A 101 13.58 -4.97 -11.99
N ASP A 102 14.82 -4.59 -11.66
CA ASP A 102 15.90 -5.46 -11.14
C ASP A 102 16.44 -6.47 -12.16
N ARG A 103 16.60 -6.05 -13.41
CA ARG A 103 17.07 -6.92 -14.51
C ARG A 103 18.57 -7.18 -14.47
N SER A 104 19.33 -6.28 -13.84
CA SER A 104 20.78 -6.39 -13.68
C SER A 104 21.18 -6.31 -12.20
N MET A 105 22.39 -6.79 -11.86
CA MET A 105 22.92 -6.64 -10.49
C MET A 105 23.13 -5.17 -10.11
N ALA A 106 23.47 -4.32 -11.09
CA ALA A 106 23.61 -2.89 -10.87
C ALA A 106 22.26 -2.24 -10.50
N GLU A 107 21.20 -2.51 -11.26
CA GLU A 107 19.84 -2.05 -10.93
C GLU A 107 19.44 -2.48 -9.52
N ARG A 108 19.66 -3.76 -9.18
CA ARG A 108 19.35 -4.30 -7.86
C ARG A 108 20.09 -3.60 -6.74
N ALA A 109 21.40 -3.42 -6.90
CA ALA A 109 22.23 -2.73 -5.91
C ALA A 109 21.72 -1.29 -5.69
N VAL A 110 21.44 -0.56 -6.78
CA VAL A 110 20.94 0.82 -6.69
C VAL A 110 19.53 0.87 -6.08
N ASN A 111 18.63 -0.06 -6.44
CA ASN A 111 17.29 -0.12 -5.86
C ASN A 111 17.34 -0.41 -4.35
N VAL A 112 18.16 -1.37 -3.91
CA VAL A 112 18.43 -1.63 -2.49
C VAL A 112 18.95 -0.37 -1.78
N LEU A 113 19.97 0.29 -2.33
CA LEU A 113 20.56 1.50 -1.74
C LEU A 113 19.55 2.64 -1.64
N THR A 114 18.71 2.82 -2.66
CA THR A 114 17.69 3.89 -2.70
C THR A 114 16.45 3.58 -1.87
N SER A 115 16.25 2.34 -1.40
CA SER A 115 15.20 1.98 -0.44
C SER A 115 15.58 2.31 1.02
N ILE A 116 16.87 2.29 1.38
CA ILE A 116 17.35 2.55 2.75
C ILE A 116 16.94 3.93 3.29
N PRO A 117 16.95 5.02 2.52
CA PRO A 117 16.49 6.33 2.97
C PRO A 117 15.09 6.34 3.61
N PHE A 118 14.17 5.48 3.17
CA PHE A 118 12.84 5.38 3.79
C PHE A 118 12.90 4.92 5.26
N ILE A 119 13.87 4.07 5.62
CA ILE A 119 14.12 3.66 7.00
C ILE A 119 14.57 4.86 7.83
N ALA A 120 15.53 5.64 7.32
CA ALA A 120 16.03 6.84 7.99
C ALA A 120 14.91 7.88 8.19
N VAL A 121 14.11 8.13 7.15
CA VAL A 121 12.93 9.00 7.22
C VAL A 121 11.92 8.48 8.24
N GLY A 122 11.63 7.18 8.26
CA GLY A 122 10.71 6.57 9.23
C GLY A 122 11.17 6.73 10.68
N LEU A 123 12.46 6.48 10.95
CA LEU A 123 13.05 6.66 12.27
C LEU A 123 13.04 8.14 12.70
N GLN A 124 13.40 9.06 11.80
CA GLN A 124 13.36 10.49 12.04
C GLN A 124 11.94 10.96 12.35
N THR A 125 10.98 10.58 11.51
CA THR A 125 9.55 10.87 11.69
C THR A 125 9.08 10.35 13.05
N ARG A 126 9.32 9.07 13.36
CA ARG A 126 8.90 8.47 14.63
C ARG A 126 9.45 9.22 15.85
N ARG A 127 10.71 9.66 15.81
CA ARG A 127 11.34 10.46 16.88
C ARG A 127 10.76 11.87 16.98
N ALA A 128 10.45 12.50 15.85
CA ALA A 128 9.97 13.87 15.77
C ALA A 128 8.46 14.05 16.00
N ARG A 129 7.67 12.96 16.06
CA ARG A 129 6.22 13.01 16.28
C ARG A 129 5.85 12.90 17.75
N LYS A 130 4.90 13.74 18.16
CA LYS A 130 4.36 13.78 19.53
C LYS A 130 3.16 12.85 19.68
N THR A 131 2.37 12.68 18.63
CA THR A 131 1.13 11.90 18.67
C THR A 131 1.36 10.40 18.43
N PRO A 132 0.54 9.51 19.03
CA PRO A 132 0.60 8.08 18.74
C PRO A 132 0.43 7.77 17.25
N GLU A 133 -0.46 8.49 16.56
CA GLU A 133 -0.73 8.32 15.13
C GLU A 133 0.49 8.69 14.29
N GLY A 134 1.12 9.84 14.58
CA GLY A 134 2.37 10.24 13.92
C GLY A 134 3.50 9.23 14.15
N LYS A 135 3.62 8.69 15.37
CA LYS A 135 4.61 7.64 15.69
C LYS A 135 4.34 6.32 14.97
N ARG A 136 3.06 5.94 14.79
CA ARG A 136 2.66 4.78 13.98
C ARG A 136 3.01 4.99 12.53
N PHE A 137 2.72 6.16 11.96
CA PHE A 137 3.15 6.50 10.60
C PHE A 137 4.68 6.36 10.42
N GLY A 138 5.46 6.96 11.32
CA GLY A 138 6.93 6.81 11.28
C GLY A 138 7.38 5.35 11.34
N THR A 139 6.76 4.53 12.20
CA THR A 139 7.03 3.08 12.26
C THR A 139 6.69 2.38 10.94
N THR A 140 5.54 2.69 10.34
CA THR A 140 5.17 2.09 9.05
C THR A 140 6.10 2.49 7.90
N MET A 141 6.70 3.70 7.95
CA MET A 141 7.72 4.10 6.97
C MET A 141 9.02 3.30 7.12
N VAL A 142 9.40 2.91 8.34
CA VAL A 142 10.50 1.94 8.54
C VAL A 142 10.15 0.60 7.89
N SER A 143 8.91 0.14 8.03
CA SER A 143 8.45 -1.08 7.38
C SER A 143 8.48 -0.98 5.85
N VAL A 144 8.11 0.18 5.27
CA VAL A 144 8.23 0.43 3.82
C VAL A 144 9.68 0.27 3.37
N GLY A 145 10.62 0.97 4.01
CA GLY A 145 12.03 0.86 3.64
C GLY A 145 12.59 -0.55 3.79
N ALA A 146 12.23 -1.26 4.87
CA ALA A 146 12.65 -2.64 5.09
C ALA A 146 12.06 -3.62 4.06
N ALA A 147 10.76 -3.48 3.74
CA ALA A 147 10.08 -4.33 2.77
C ALA A 147 10.60 -4.10 1.35
N ALA A 148 10.78 -2.84 0.94
CA ALA A 148 11.37 -2.47 -0.36
C ALA A 148 12.80 -3.03 -0.48
N THR A 149 13.63 -2.83 0.55
CA THR A 149 15.00 -3.37 0.60
C THR A 149 15.00 -4.90 0.43
N ALA A 150 14.14 -5.61 1.18
CA ALA A 150 14.02 -7.06 1.09
C ALA A 150 13.53 -7.52 -0.29
N TYR A 151 12.54 -6.83 -0.87
CA TYR A 151 12.03 -7.12 -2.20
C TYR A 151 13.11 -7.01 -3.28
N HIS A 152 13.86 -5.91 -3.31
CA HIS A 152 14.92 -5.68 -4.28
C HIS A 152 16.13 -6.62 -4.07
N ALA A 153 16.41 -6.98 -2.82
CA ALA A 153 17.45 -7.95 -2.48
C ALA A 153 17.06 -9.42 -2.77
N ALA A 154 15.77 -9.73 -2.93
CA ALA A 154 15.30 -11.08 -3.16
C ALA A 154 15.30 -11.51 -4.64
N GLN A 155 15.24 -12.83 -4.85
CA GLN A 155 15.15 -13.48 -6.16
C GLN A 155 14.07 -14.59 -6.14
N GLY A 156 13.70 -15.10 -7.31
CA GLY A 156 12.78 -16.24 -7.47
C GLY A 156 11.40 -16.02 -6.85
N ASP A 157 10.82 -17.07 -6.28
CA ASP A 157 9.46 -17.04 -5.71
C ASP A 157 9.33 -16.15 -4.47
N LEU A 158 10.41 -16.05 -3.67
CA LEU A 158 10.43 -15.18 -2.49
C LEU A 158 10.22 -13.72 -2.87
N ARG A 159 10.81 -13.28 -3.99
CA ARG A 159 10.63 -11.94 -4.54
C ARG A 159 9.15 -11.63 -4.81
N CYS A 160 8.38 -12.60 -5.31
CA CYS A 160 6.95 -12.41 -5.60
C CYS A 160 6.10 -12.20 -4.33
N ALA A 161 6.52 -12.78 -3.20
CA ALA A 161 5.89 -12.54 -1.91
C ALA A 161 6.31 -11.19 -1.33
N LEU A 162 7.61 -10.88 -1.37
CA LEU A 162 8.14 -9.62 -0.85
C LEU A 162 7.66 -8.40 -1.65
N ARG A 163 7.41 -8.53 -2.96
CA ARG A 163 6.75 -7.48 -3.75
C ARG A 163 5.34 -7.16 -3.24
N LYS A 164 4.60 -8.18 -2.80
CA LYS A 164 3.28 -7.94 -2.18
C LYS A 164 3.44 -7.21 -0.87
N LEU A 165 4.34 -7.69 -0.03
CA LEU A 165 4.63 -7.06 1.26
C LEU A 165 5.04 -5.59 1.09
N ASP A 166 5.90 -5.28 0.13
CA ASP A 166 6.33 -3.92 -0.19
C ASP A 166 5.13 -3.00 -0.50
N TYR A 167 4.30 -3.38 -1.49
CA TYR A 167 3.10 -2.62 -1.84
C TYR A 167 2.09 -2.52 -0.68
N TRP A 168 1.94 -3.57 0.12
CA TRP A 168 1.07 -3.56 1.29
C TRP A 168 1.61 -2.61 2.36
N THR A 169 2.92 -2.56 2.59
CA THR A 169 3.51 -1.61 3.55
C THR A 169 3.35 -0.17 3.08
N ILE A 170 3.43 0.11 1.77
CA ILE A 170 3.14 1.45 1.21
C ILE A 170 1.68 1.83 1.48
N ALA A 171 0.75 0.94 1.18
CA ALA A 171 -0.68 1.16 1.44
C ALA A 171 -0.96 1.36 2.95
N LEU A 172 -0.38 0.53 3.81
CA LEU A 172 -0.49 0.67 5.27
C LEU A 172 0.07 2.01 5.76
N ALA A 173 1.26 2.41 5.28
CA ALA A 173 1.88 3.67 5.65
C ALA A 173 1.01 4.86 5.22
N SER A 174 0.45 4.83 4.01
CA SER A 174 -0.49 5.86 3.54
C SER A 174 -1.75 5.95 4.40
N THR A 175 -2.29 4.80 4.87
CA THR A 175 -3.43 4.78 5.80
C THR A 175 -3.04 5.38 7.15
N GLN A 176 -1.88 5.05 7.71
CA GLN A 176 -1.41 5.66 8.95
C GLN A 176 -1.10 7.16 8.80
N MET A 177 -0.64 7.60 7.62
CA MET A 177 -0.46 9.01 7.30
C MET A 177 -1.79 9.75 7.39
N VAL A 178 -2.84 9.26 6.73
CA VAL A 178 -4.19 9.83 6.82
C VAL A 178 -4.67 9.89 8.27
N ARG A 179 -4.46 8.84 9.07
CA ARG A 179 -4.79 8.87 10.51
C ARG A 179 -4.01 9.92 11.31
N ALA A 180 -2.77 10.18 10.93
CA ALA A 180 -1.94 11.19 11.59
C ALA A 180 -2.36 12.62 11.19
N LEU A 181 -2.82 12.82 9.97
CA LEU A 181 -3.28 14.11 9.44
C LEU A 181 -4.70 14.43 9.91
N PHE A 182 -5.60 13.45 9.86
CA PHE A 182 -7.00 13.60 10.18
C PHE A 182 -7.32 12.86 11.50
N PRO A 183 -7.57 13.57 12.62
CA PRO A 183 -7.95 12.94 13.87
C PRO A 183 -9.19 12.04 13.68
N SER A 184 -9.20 10.88 14.35
CA SER A 184 -10.27 9.86 14.24
C SER A 184 -11.59 10.25 14.94
N SER A 185 -11.96 11.53 14.92
CA SER A 185 -13.15 12.06 15.59
C SER A 185 -14.44 11.66 14.88
N SER A 186 -14.44 11.51 13.55
CA SER A 186 -15.63 11.11 12.78
C SER A 186 -15.73 9.60 12.55
N HIS A 187 -16.97 9.08 12.56
CA HIS A 187 -17.26 7.68 12.23
C HIS A 187 -16.81 7.32 10.80
N GLN A 188 -16.96 8.27 9.87
CA GLN A 188 -16.60 8.10 8.46
C GLN A 188 -15.10 7.87 8.26
N LEU A 189 -14.23 8.63 8.94
CA LEU A 189 -12.79 8.42 8.86
C LEU A 189 -12.37 7.07 9.46
N ARG A 190 -13.03 6.61 10.53
CA ARG A 190 -12.78 5.28 11.08
C ARG A 190 -13.17 4.19 10.08
N ALA A 191 -14.34 4.33 9.43
CA ALA A 191 -14.79 3.41 8.39
C ALA A 191 -13.85 3.39 7.19
N LEU A 192 -13.41 4.57 6.71
CA LEU A 192 -12.45 4.69 5.61
C LEU A 192 -11.12 4.00 5.91
N ASN A 193 -10.61 4.16 7.14
CA ASN A 193 -9.39 3.49 7.57
C ASN A 193 -9.56 1.97 7.63
N ALA A 194 -10.68 1.49 8.19
CA ALA A 194 -10.98 0.06 8.23
C ALA A 194 -11.11 -0.52 6.82
N ALA A 195 -11.81 0.19 5.92
CA ALA A 195 -11.93 -0.19 4.51
C ALA A 195 -10.57 -0.22 3.81
N SER A 196 -9.71 0.78 4.04
CA SER A 196 -8.35 0.83 3.48
C SER A 196 -7.52 -0.38 3.90
N LEU A 197 -7.57 -0.75 5.18
CA LEU A 197 -6.86 -1.92 5.71
C LEU A 197 -7.41 -3.23 5.14
N ALA A 198 -8.73 -3.36 5.01
CA ALA A 198 -9.38 -4.54 4.44
C ALA A 198 -9.08 -4.68 2.93
N MET A 199 -8.97 -3.56 2.21
CA MET A 199 -8.76 -3.54 0.76
C MET A 199 -7.29 -3.63 0.35
N MET A 200 -6.36 -3.25 1.23
CA MET A 200 -4.92 -3.29 1.01
C MET A 200 -4.41 -4.58 0.36
N PRO A 201 -4.73 -5.80 0.84
CA PRO A 201 -4.22 -7.03 0.23
C PRO A 201 -4.69 -7.25 -1.22
N PHE A 202 -5.80 -6.63 -1.62
CA PHE A 202 -6.45 -6.84 -2.92
C PHE A 202 -6.22 -5.69 -3.90
N GLN A 203 -6.06 -4.45 -3.41
CA GLN A 203 -5.91 -3.24 -4.21
C GLN A 203 -4.95 -2.23 -3.54
N PRO A 204 -3.69 -2.61 -3.25
CA PRO A 204 -2.78 -1.75 -2.50
C PRO A 204 -2.52 -0.41 -3.20
N ILE A 205 -2.39 -0.42 -4.53
CA ILE A 205 -2.19 0.80 -5.33
C ILE A 205 -3.38 1.76 -5.17
N ALA A 206 -4.62 1.27 -5.31
CA ALA A 206 -5.80 2.12 -5.18
C ALA A 206 -5.91 2.71 -3.77
N VAL A 207 -5.63 1.89 -2.74
CA VAL A 207 -5.60 2.35 -1.35
C VAL A 207 -4.55 3.44 -1.15
N SER A 208 -3.31 3.23 -1.61
CA SER A 208 -2.26 4.24 -1.50
C SER A 208 -2.57 5.51 -2.27
N THR A 209 -3.09 5.40 -3.49
CA THR A 209 -3.46 6.56 -4.32
C THR A 209 -4.55 7.40 -3.65
N ALA A 210 -5.60 6.77 -3.12
CA ALA A 210 -6.68 7.49 -2.43
C ALA A 210 -6.16 8.20 -1.16
N ASN A 211 -5.35 7.50 -0.36
CA ASN A 211 -4.80 8.08 0.87
C ASN A 211 -3.79 9.21 0.59
N PHE A 212 -2.95 9.07 -0.45
CA PHE A 212 -2.07 10.15 -0.89
C PHE A 212 -2.87 11.34 -1.41
N GLY A 213 -3.96 11.12 -2.15
CA GLY A 213 -4.85 12.20 -2.60
C GLY A 213 -5.45 12.98 -1.43
N LEU A 214 -5.91 12.30 -0.37
CA LEU A 214 -6.38 12.95 0.85
C LEU A 214 -5.29 13.76 1.55
N ALA A 215 -4.10 13.20 1.67
CA ALA A 215 -2.96 13.89 2.26
C ALA A 215 -2.55 15.12 1.44
N GLU A 216 -2.59 15.03 0.11
CA GLU A 216 -2.26 16.13 -0.81
C GLU A 216 -3.26 17.28 -0.68
N VAL A 217 -4.56 16.98 -0.63
CA VAL A 217 -5.60 18.01 -0.40
C VAL A 217 -5.38 18.74 0.92
N GLU A 218 -5.08 18.02 2.01
CA GLU A 218 -4.79 18.67 3.29
C GLU A 218 -3.48 19.47 3.25
N PHE A 219 -2.44 18.97 2.55
CA PHE A 219 -1.20 19.72 2.38
C PHE A 219 -1.45 21.02 1.62
N ILE A 220 -2.16 20.98 0.49
CA ILE A 220 -2.55 22.16 -0.30
C ILE A 220 -3.30 23.14 0.58
N ARG A 221 -4.38 22.70 1.23
CA ARG A 221 -5.24 23.55 2.05
C ARG A 221 -4.44 24.27 3.14
N ARG A 222 -3.62 23.54 3.88
CA ARG A 222 -2.78 24.12 4.94
C ARG A 222 -1.66 24.99 4.39
N SER A 223 -1.15 24.70 3.20
CA SER A 223 -0.10 25.48 2.56
C SER A 223 -0.57 26.88 2.15
N MET A 224 -1.87 27.06 1.91
CA MET A 224 -2.49 28.36 1.64
C MET A 224 -2.54 29.23 2.91
N GLU A 225 -2.55 28.62 4.09
CA GLU A 225 -2.62 29.29 5.40
C GLU A 225 -1.23 29.67 5.95
N ASP A 226 -0.17 28.93 5.60
CA ASP A 226 1.19 29.09 6.18
C ASP A 226 2.29 29.14 5.11
N ARG A 227 2.99 30.28 4.99
CA ARG A 227 4.11 30.48 4.05
C ARG A 227 5.27 29.50 4.23
N LYS A 228 5.56 29.04 5.45
CA LYS A 228 6.59 28.01 5.69
C LYS A 228 6.12 26.67 5.12
N LEU A 229 4.84 26.34 5.32
CA LEU A 229 4.25 25.13 4.79
C LEU A 229 4.11 25.18 3.26
N ALA A 230 3.83 26.34 2.66
CA ALA A 230 3.86 26.55 1.20
C ALA A 230 5.22 26.17 0.57
N ARG A 231 6.33 26.52 1.22
CA ARG A 231 7.67 26.12 0.77
C ARG A 231 7.91 24.62 0.90
N ALA A 232 7.36 23.98 1.94
CA ALA A 232 7.43 22.52 2.08
C ALA A 232 6.59 21.83 1.01
N TYR A 233 5.38 22.35 0.73
CA TYR A 233 4.47 21.84 -0.28
C TYR A 233 5.07 21.96 -1.70
N ARG A 234 5.67 23.09 -2.09
CA ARG A 234 6.29 23.19 -3.42
C ARG A 234 7.37 22.13 -3.66
N ARG A 235 8.19 21.85 -2.64
CA ARG A 235 9.19 20.79 -2.70
C ARG A 235 8.54 19.40 -2.71
N HIS A 236 7.48 19.21 -1.92
CA HIS A 236 6.65 18.01 -1.93
C HIS A 236 6.11 17.72 -3.34
N ALA A 237 5.40 18.68 -3.93
CA ALA A 237 4.75 18.54 -5.23
C ALA A 237 5.75 18.35 -6.36
N ALA A 238 6.88 19.06 -6.35
CA ALA A 238 7.92 18.89 -7.35
C ALA A 238 8.51 17.47 -7.33
N MET A 239 8.97 17.01 -6.16
CA MET A 239 9.58 15.68 -6.04
C MET A 239 8.53 14.57 -6.17
N GLY A 240 7.33 14.75 -5.61
CA GLY A 240 6.21 13.83 -5.74
C GLY A 240 5.75 13.67 -7.19
N GLY A 241 5.67 14.78 -7.94
CA GLY A 241 5.34 14.78 -9.36
C GLY A 241 6.39 14.05 -10.20
N ILE A 242 7.68 14.35 -10.00
CA ILE A 242 8.78 13.63 -10.67
C ILE A 242 8.73 12.13 -10.33
N GLY A 243 8.58 11.79 -9.05
CA GLY A 243 8.49 10.41 -8.60
C GLY A 243 7.30 9.67 -9.21
N LEU A 244 6.12 10.31 -9.26
CA LEU A 244 4.93 9.75 -9.89
C LEU A 244 5.13 9.52 -11.39
N CYS A 245 5.78 10.46 -12.09
CA CYS A 245 6.14 10.29 -13.50
C CYS A 245 7.11 9.10 -13.69
N CYS A 246 8.15 8.99 -12.87
CA CYS A 246 9.08 7.85 -12.91
C CYS A 246 8.36 6.52 -12.70
N PHE A 247 7.43 6.45 -11.76
CA PHE A 247 6.64 5.24 -11.50
C PHE A 247 5.67 4.92 -12.64
N ALA A 248 4.91 5.90 -13.12
CA ALA A 248 3.89 5.71 -14.14
C ALA A 248 4.50 5.35 -15.51
N LEU A 249 5.69 5.85 -15.80
CA LEU A 249 6.39 5.63 -17.08
C LEU A 249 7.48 4.56 -16.99
N GLU A 250 7.60 3.83 -15.87
CA GLU A 250 8.68 2.86 -15.64
C GLU A 250 8.81 1.86 -16.80
N ASP A 251 7.72 1.20 -17.17
CA ASP A 251 7.74 0.17 -18.21
C ASP A 251 8.18 0.73 -19.57
N VAL A 252 7.77 1.95 -19.91
CA VAL A 252 8.15 2.63 -21.17
C VAL A 252 9.62 3.05 -21.11
N ALA A 253 10.06 3.61 -19.98
CA ALA A 253 11.43 4.06 -19.78
C ALA A 253 12.42 2.88 -19.86
N ILE A 254 12.09 1.73 -19.24
CA ILE A 254 12.90 0.52 -19.32
C ILE A 254 12.98 -0.02 -20.76
N GLN A 255 11.90 0.06 -21.54
CA GLN A 255 11.92 -0.33 -22.95
C GLN A 255 12.89 0.52 -23.79
N HIS A 256 13.12 1.77 -23.39
CA HIS A 256 14.04 2.70 -24.04
C HIS A 256 15.45 2.73 -23.39
N GLY A 257 15.78 1.74 -22.55
CA GLY A 257 17.11 1.61 -21.96
C GLY A 257 17.35 2.41 -20.67
N HIS A 258 16.31 3.04 -20.10
CA HIS A 258 16.41 3.77 -18.84
C HIS A 258 16.17 2.85 -17.63
N HIS A 259 17.19 2.05 -17.32
CA HIS A 259 17.14 0.99 -16.32
C HIS A 259 17.06 1.47 -14.86
N PHE A 260 17.42 2.72 -14.57
CA PHE A 260 17.47 3.28 -13.21
C PHE A 260 16.28 4.18 -12.85
N VAL A 261 15.24 4.22 -13.70
CA VAL A 261 14.04 5.04 -13.46
C VAL A 261 13.32 4.69 -12.16
N HIS A 262 13.33 3.40 -11.78
CA HIS A 262 12.75 2.92 -10.52
C HIS A 262 13.52 3.45 -9.30
N SER A 263 14.84 3.52 -9.38
CA SER A 263 15.67 4.11 -8.33
C SER A 263 15.43 5.61 -8.18
N LEU A 264 15.22 6.31 -9.30
CA LEU A 264 14.80 7.72 -9.29
C LEU A 264 13.44 7.88 -8.61
N TRP A 265 12.49 6.99 -8.90
CA TRP A 265 11.21 6.97 -8.20
C TRP A 265 11.40 6.84 -6.68
N HIS A 266 12.23 5.90 -6.20
CA HIS A 266 12.52 5.76 -4.77
C HIS A 266 13.00 7.05 -4.11
N LEU A 267 14.02 7.70 -4.68
CA LEU A 267 14.60 8.91 -4.11
C LEU A 267 13.59 10.07 -4.06
N ASN A 268 12.86 10.27 -5.16
CA ASN A 268 11.86 11.32 -5.27
C ASN A 268 10.67 11.09 -4.33
N ALA A 269 10.16 9.86 -4.27
CA ALA A 269 9.10 9.47 -3.35
C ALA A 269 9.54 9.59 -1.89
N CYS A 270 10.76 9.18 -1.56
CA CYS A 270 11.31 9.32 -0.21
C CYS A 270 11.39 10.79 0.22
N TYR A 271 11.87 11.66 -0.67
CA TYR A 271 11.92 13.10 -0.41
C TYR A 271 10.52 13.69 -0.22
N ALA A 272 9.59 13.36 -1.11
CA ALA A 272 8.20 13.81 -1.02
C ALA A 272 7.56 13.35 0.30
N VAL A 273 7.73 12.09 0.68
CA VAL A 273 7.22 11.61 1.97
C VAL A 273 7.90 12.32 3.14
N ALA A 274 9.21 12.56 3.09
CA ALA A 274 9.92 13.28 4.15
C ALA A 274 9.38 14.71 4.33
N SER A 275 8.97 15.40 3.26
CA SER A 275 8.42 16.75 3.37
C SER A 275 7.03 16.81 4.04
N THR A 276 6.29 15.69 4.09
CA THR A 276 5.02 15.60 4.85
C THR A 276 5.21 15.79 6.35
N ASN A 277 6.45 15.64 6.86
CA ASN A 277 6.77 15.95 8.25
C ASN A 277 6.48 17.40 8.62
N ALA A 278 6.59 18.35 7.67
CA ALA A 278 6.24 19.75 7.93
C ALA A 278 4.74 19.89 8.22
N LEU A 279 3.90 19.22 7.42
CA LEU A 279 2.44 19.20 7.60
C LEU A 279 2.04 18.57 8.93
N MET A 280 2.58 17.38 9.22
CA MET A 280 2.31 16.71 10.49
C MET A 280 2.79 17.52 11.69
N GLN A 281 3.93 18.20 11.61
CA GLN A 281 4.43 19.04 12.69
C GLN A 281 3.51 20.24 12.93
N ARG A 282 3.02 20.87 11.86
CA ARG A 282 2.07 21.98 11.96
C ARG A 282 0.76 21.54 12.61
N ARG A 283 0.30 20.32 12.34
CA ARG A 283 -0.88 19.71 12.93
C ARG A 283 -0.68 19.37 14.41
N GLU A 284 0.52 18.94 14.80
CA GLU A 284 0.87 18.63 16.20
C GLU A 284 1.29 19.85 17.02
N ALA A 285 1.53 21.00 16.38
CA ALA A 285 1.76 22.23 17.09
C ALA A 285 0.49 22.58 17.86
N PRO A 286 0.57 22.91 19.16
CA PRO A 286 -0.57 23.52 19.84
C PRO A 286 -0.99 24.70 18.99
N GLU A 287 -2.29 24.83 18.71
CA GLU A 287 -2.81 26.07 18.16
C GLU A 287 -2.19 27.20 18.99
N CYS A 288 -1.38 28.05 18.35
CA CYS A 288 -1.02 29.31 18.97
C CYS A 288 -2.35 29.91 19.36
N ARG A 289 -2.59 29.96 20.67
CA ARG A 289 -3.84 30.40 21.29
C ARG A 289 -4.47 31.47 20.42
N GLN A 290 -5.72 31.26 20.01
CA GLN A 290 -6.68 32.35 19.85
C GLN A 290 -6.94 33.00 21.24
N LEU A 291 -5.87 33.40 21.92
CA LEU A 291 -5.82 34.26 23.10
C LEU A 291 -4.85 35.41 22.80
N ASN A 292 -5.01 36.01 21.61
CA ASN A 292 -4.93 37.45 21.47
C ASN A 292 -6.37 37.85 21.11
N GLY A 293 -7.29 38.10 22.03
CA GLY A 293 -7.07 38.45 23.43
C GLY A 293 -6.39 39.80 23.60
N CYS A 294 -6.36 40.64 22.55
CA CYS A 294 -6.14 42.08 22.59
C CYS A 294 -7.09 42.72 21.59
#